data_AF-A0A2V8UH72-F1
#
_entry.id   AF-A0A2V8UH72-F1
#
_cell.length_a   1.000
_cell.length_b   1.000
_cell.length_c   1.000
_cell.angle_alpha   90.00
_cell.angle_beta   90.00
_cell.angle_gamma   90.00
#
_symmetry.space_group_name_H-M   'P 1'
#
loop_
_entity.id
_entity.type
_entity.pdbx_description
1 polymer ?
#
loop_
_entity_poly.entity_id
_entity_poly.type
_entity_poly.pdbx_seq_one_letter_code
_entity_poly.pdbx_strand_id
1 'polypeptide(L)' 'MLLNLLLQQSSPNSLVGFVPILLIFAIFYFLLFLPMQRQKKQQKKMIEELQNGNVVLTSGGIVGTIVSIDGDTLVAEGKK' A
#
# COMPACT_ATOMS: atom_id res chain seq x y z
N MET A 1 -46.33 31.49 16.13
CA MET A 1 -45.95 30.05 16.25
C MET A 1 -45.44 29.48 14.93
N LEU A 2 -46.15 29.66 13.80
CA LEU A 2 -45.73 29.14 12.49
C LEU A 2 -44.42 29.73 11.94
N LEU A 3 -44.05 30.97 12.34
CA LEU A 3 -42.82 31.62 11.88
C LEU A 3 -41.54 31.11 12.59
N ASN A 4 -41.64 30.73 13.87
CA ASN A 4 -40.49 30.16 14.62
C ASN A 4 -40.15 28.73 14.18
N LEU A 5 -41.08 28.01 13.54
CA LEU A 5 -40.87 26.66 13.01
C LEU A 5 -40.14 26.67 11.66
N LEU A 6 -40.20 27.80 10.93
CA LEU A 6 -39.54 27.98 9.64
C LEU A 6 -38.07 28.47 9.78
N LEU A 7 -37.74 29.12 10.91
CA LEU A 7 -36.42 29.67 11.21
C LEU A 7 -35.58 28.85 12.20
N GLN A 8 -36.09 27.72 12.71
CA GLN A 8 -35.25 26.78 13.44
C GLN A 8 -34.44 25.92 12.45
N GLN A 9 -33.63 26.58 11.61
CA GLN A 9 -32.46 25.95 11.04
C GLN A 9 -31.53 25.68 12.20
N SER A 10 -31.56 24.46 12.72
CA SER A 10 -30.46 23.92 13.49
C SER A 10 -29.21 24.16 12.66
N SER A 11 -28.37 25.12 13.06
CA SER A 11 -27.05 25.28 12.48
C SER A 11 -26.40 23.91 12.57
N PRO A 12 -26.17 23.20 11.46
CA PRO A 12 -25.53 21.90 11.53
C PRO A 12 -24.19 22.18 12.19
N ASN A 13 -23.96 21.65 13.40
CA ASN A 13 -22.68 21.79 14.08
C ASN A 13 -21.62 21.44 13.04
N SER A 14 -20.83 22.42 12.63
CA SER A 14 -19.94 22.28 11.46
C SER A 14 -19.01 21.09 11.62
N LEU A 15 -18.60 20.78 12.86
CA LEU A 15 -17.88 19.56 13.26
C LEU A 15 -18.62 18.27 12.88
N VAL A 16 -19.92 18.18 13.13
CA VAL A 16 -20.76 17.02 12.76
C VAL A 16 -20.89 16.92 11.23
N GLY A 17 -20.88 18.05 10.51
CA GLY A 17 -20.87 18.08 9.06
C GLY A 17 -19.58 17.54 8.42
N PHE A 18 -18.44 17.60 9.11
CA PHE A 18 -17.17 17.04 8.63
C PHE A 18 -17.02 15.54 8.89
N VAL A 19 -17.84 14.94 9.77
CA VAL A 19 -17.77 13.52 10.12
C VAL A 19 -17.91 12.60 8.88
N PRO A 20 -18.91 12.78 7.99
CA PRO A 20 -19.05 11.93 6.80
C PRO A 20 -17.85 12.04 5.86
N ILE A 21 -17.29 13.25 5.70
CA ILE A 21 -16.15 13.51 4.82
C ILE A 21 -14.90 12.80 5.37
N LEU A 22 -14.60 12.97 6.66
CA LEU A 22 -13.48 12.29 7.32
C LEU A 22 -13.61 10.77 7.27
N LEU A 23 -14.82 10.24 7.44
CA LEU A 23 -15.09 8.80 7.37
C LEU A 23 -14.81 8.24 5.96
N ILE A 24 -15.29 8.92 4.92
CA ILE A 24 -15.02 8.54 3.53
C ILE A 24 -13.51 8.59 3.23
N PHE A 25 -12.83 9.69 3.62
CA PHE A 25 -11.39 9.80 3.47
C PHE A 25 -10.62 8.69 4.21
N ALA A 26 -11.01 8.36 5.43
CA ALA A 26 -10.41 7.27 6.19
C ALA A 26 -10.58 5.91 5.47
N ILE A 27 -11.78 5.62 4.95
CA ILE A 27 -12.03 4.38 4.19
C ILE A 27 -11.17 4.32 2.93
N PHE A 28 -11.16 5.36 2.11
CA PHE A 28 -10.35 5.39 0.88
C PHE A 28 -8.85 5.36 1.17
N TYR A 29 -8.40 6.05 2.22
CA TYR A 29 -7.01 5.98 2.67
C TYR A 29 -6.62 4.55 3.04
N PHE A 30 -7.43 3.87 3.85
CA PHE A 30 -7.19 2.48 4.20
C PHE A 30 -7.21 1.57 2.98
N LEU A 31 -8.20 1.71 2.09
CA LEU A 31 -8.32 0.84 0.92
C LEU A 31 -7.19 1.01 -0.08
N LEU A 32 -6.63 2.21 -0.26
CA LEU A 32 -5.54 2.44 -1.23
C LEU A 32 -4.16 2.25 -0.62
N PHE A 33 -3.93 2.70 0.62
CA PHE A 33 -2.61 2.67 1.25
C PHE A 33 -2.24 1.28 1.79
N LEU A 34 -3.22 0.54 2.34
CA LEU A 34 -3.00 -0.81 2.88
C LEU A 34 -2.54 -1.84 1.83
N PRO A 35 -3.12 -1.95 0.62
CA PRO A 35 -2.65 -2.91 -0.38
C PRO A 35 -1.25 -2.59 -0.89
N MET A 36 -0.89 -1.30 -1.01
CA MET A 36 0.44 -0.89 -1.46
C MET A 36 1.51 -1.30 -0.45
N GLN A 37 1.24 -1.13 0.85
CA GLN A 37 2.16 -1.60 1.90
C GLN A 37 2.32 -3.11 1.90
N ARG A 38 1.23 -3.87 1.67
CA ARG A 38 1.29 -5.34 1.62
C ARG A 38 2.16 -5.84 0.47
N GLN A 39 2.00 -5.28 -0.74
CA GLN A 39 2.84 -5.66 -1.89
C GLN A 39 4.31 -5.33 -1.66
N LYS A 40 4.62 -4.13 -1.14
CA LYS A 40 6.01 -3.76 -0.81
C LYS A 40 6.63 -4.69 0.24
N LYS A 41 5.85 -5.05 1.28
CA LYS A 41 6.30 -5.98 2.31
C LYS A 41 6.53 -7.40 1.76
N GLN A 42 5.64 -7.87 0.87
CA GLN A 42 5.80 -9.16 0.21
C GLN A 42 7.03 -9.20 -0.70
N GLN A 43 7.25 -8.15 -1.51
CA GLN A 43 8.43 -8.05 -2.36
C GLN A 43 9.72 -8.00 -1.53
N LYS A 44 9.74 -7.22 -0.45
CA LYS A 44 10.88 -7.18 0.47
C LYS A 44 11.15 -8.55 1.09
N LYS A 45 10.10 -9.22 1.58
CA LYS A 45 10.21 -10.56 2.15
C LYS A 45 10.71 -11.59 1.13
N MET A 46 10.23 -11.53 -0.11
CA MET A 46 10.69 -12.39 -1.19
C MET A 46 12.20 -12.21 -1.44
N ILE A 47 12.70 -10.98 -1.45
CA ILE A 47 14.14 -10.69 -1.62
C ILE A 47 14.94 -11.19 -0.40
N GLU A 48 14.45 -10.99 0.81
CA GLU A 48 15.07 -11.49 2.05
C GLU A 48 15.13 -13.02 2.13
N GLU A 49 14.18 -13.71 1.50
CA GLU A 49 14.15 -15.18 1.44
C GLU A 49 15.08 -15.77 0.37
N LEU A 50 15.68 -14.94 -0.50
CA LEU A 50 16.60 -15.40 -1.53
C LEU A 50 17.90 -15.93 -0.91
N GLN A 51 18.37 -17.05 -1.45
CA GLN A 51 19.60 -17.70 -1.04
C GLN A 51 20.45 -18.09 -2.26
N ASN A 52 21.74 -18.29 -2.04
CA ASN A 52 22.63 -18.86 -3.04
C ASN A 52 22.07 -20.19 -3.56
N GLY A 53 22.11 -20.38 -4.87
CA GLY A 53 21.52 -21.53 -5.57
C GLY A 53 20.06 -21.36 -5.96
N ASN A 54 19.37 -20.28 -5.56
CA ASN A 54 18.02 -20.00 -6.05
C ASN A 54 18.06 -19.57 -7.52
N VAL A 55 17.13 -20.11 -8.31
CA VAL A 55 16.92 -19.67 -9.70
C VAL A 55 15.93 -18.51 -9.70
N VAL A 56 16.29 -17.43 -10.35
CA VAL A 56 15.49 -16.20 -10.42
C VAL A 56 15.25 -15.79 -11.87
N LEU A 57 14.07 -15.23 -12.12
CA LEU A 57 13.73 -14.52 -13.35
C LEU A 57 13.68 -13.03 -13.02
N THR A 58 14.55 -12.27 -13.65
CA THR A 58 14.58 -10.81 -13.50
C THR A 58 13.46 -10.15 -14.31
N SER A 59 13.08 -8.92 -13.98
CA SER A 59 12.08 -8.14 -14.74
C SER A 59 12.48 -7.88 -16.19
N GLY A 60 13.78 -7.96 -16.51
CA GLY A 60 14.30 -7.86 -17.87
C GLY A 60 14.24 -9.17 -18.68
N GLY A 61 13.69 -10.24 -18.12
CA GLY A 61 13.57 -11.54 -18.79
C GLY A 61 14.80 -12.45 -18.67
N ILE A 62 15.81 -12.06 -17.91
CA ILE A 62 17.03 -12.86 -17.70
C ILE A 62 16.76 -13.91 -16.62
N VAL A 63 17.00 -15.19 -16.95
CA VAL A 63 16.97 -16.31 -16.03
C VAL A 63 18.39 -16.61 -15.55
N GLY A 64 18.60 -16.73 -14.25
CA GLY A 64 19.91 -17.03 -13.69
C GLY A 64 19.83 -17.64 -12.30
N THR A 65 20.97 -18.11 -11.80
CA THR A 65 21.10 -18.67 -10.45
C THR A 65 21.89 -17.71 -9.57
N ILE A 66 21.43 -17.44 -8.35
CA ILE A 66 22.15 -16.61 -7.39
C ILE A 66 23.43 -17.32 -6.95
N VAL A 67 24.58 -16.67 -7.10
CA VAL A 67 25.90 -17.21 -6.73
C VAL A 67 26.49 -16.51 -5.50
N SER A 68 26.09 -15.27 -5.23
CA SER A 68 26.53 -14.53 -4.05
C SER A 68 25.48 -13.50 -3.62
N ILE A 69 25.42 -13.24 -2.32
CA ILE A 69 24.55 -12.25 -1.67
C ILE A 69 25.41 -11.42 -0.73
N ASP A 70 25.43 -10.11 -0.94
CA ASP A 70 26.12 -9.14 -0.08
C ASP A 70 25.20 -7.94 0.22
N GLY A 71 24.57 -7.97 1.40
CA GLY A 71 23.56 -6.98 1.78
C GLY A 71 22.41 -6.91 0.77
N ASP A 72 22.22 -5.73 0.16
CA ASP A 72 21.19 -5.48 -0.85
C ASP A 72 21.66 -5.82 -2.29
N THR A 73 22.89 -6.33 -2.45
CA THR A 73 23.45 -6.69 -3.76
C THR A 73 23.43 -8.20 -3.94
N LEU A 74 22.86 -8.65 -5.05
CA LEU A 74 22.80 -10.06 -5.45
C LEU A 74 23.60 -10.24 -6.75
N VAL A 75 24.49 -11.22 -6.78
CA VAL A 75 25.19 -11.63 -7.99
C VAL A 75 24.52 -12.90 -8.50
N ALA A 76 24.00 -12.83 -9.73
CA ALA A 76 23.38 -13.96 -10.41
C ALA A 76 24.17 -14.32 -11.67
N GLU A 77 24.41 -15.61 -11.86
CA GLU A 77 25.00 -16.15 -13.08
C GLU A 77 23.86 -16.49 -14.06
N GLY A 78 23.88 -15.86 -15.23
CA GLY A 78 22.86 -16.09 -16.26
C GLY A 78 22.93 -17.52 -16.78
N LYS A 79 21.80 -18.22 -16.79
CA LYS A 79 21.69 -19.50 -17.49
C LYS A 79 21.45 -19.19 -18.97
N LYS A 80 22.35 -19.65 -19.84
CA LYS A 80 22.09 -19.67 -21.29
C LYS A 80 20.87 -20.52 -21.61
#